data_AF-A0AAV4P8N7-F1
#
_entry.id   AF-A0AAV4P8N7-F1
#
_cell.length_a   1.000
_cell.length_b   1.000
_cell.length_c   1.000
_cell.angle_alpha   90.00
_cell.angle_beta   90.00
_cell.angle_gamma   90.00
#
_symmetry.space_group_name_H-M   'P 1'
#
loop_
_entity.id
_entity.type
_entity.pdbx_description
1 polymer ?
#
loop_
_entity_poly.entity_id
_entity_poly.type
_entity_poly.pdbx_seq_one_letter_code
_entity_poly.pdbx_strand_id
1 'polypeptide(L)'
;MGFLYELMFPEDGLFGNRLEDGNWTGVVGLLQRNEADMAFSYLSMNYERYLILDFSTTYSSQVQTFVTEMPPLVPKTTVFMYPLI
;
A
#
# COMPACT_ATOMS: atom_id res chain seq x y z
N MET A 1 -9.67 12.64 23.18
CA MET A 1 -9.92 11.25 23.59
C MET A 1 -8.75 10.82 24.45
N GLY A 2 -8.96 10.59 25.74
CA GLY A 2 -7.89 10.23 26.69
C GLY A 2 -7.85 8.73 26.93
N PHE A 3 -7.29 7.98 25.98
CA PHE A 3 -7.07 6.54 26.10
C PHE A 3 -5.57 6.22 26.17
N LEU A 4 -5.24 5.14 26.86
CA LEU A 4 -3.91 4.55 26.83
C LEU A 4 -3.84 3.59 25.65
N TYR A 5 -2.67 3.51 25.03
CA TYR A 5 -2.44 2.63 23.89
C TYR A 5 -1.09 1.94 24.03
N GLU A 6 -1.00 0.77 23.45
CA GLU A 6 0.25 0.06 23.22
C GLU A 6 0.45 -0.07 21.72
N LEU A 7 1.68 0.13 21.25
CA LEU A 7 2.02 -0.01 19.84
C LEU A 7 2.41 -1.46 19.55
N MET A 8 1.70 -2.07 18.61
CA MET A 8 2.00 -3.40 18.10
C MET A 8 2.41 -3.29 16.62
N PHE A 9 3.37 -4.13 16.23
CA PHE A 9 3.80 -4.26 14.84
C PHE A 9 3.55 -5.70 14.39
N PRO A 10 3.07 -5.93 13.16
CA PRO A 10 2.94 -7.28 12.62
C PRO A 10 4.33 -7.91 12.46
N GLU A 11 4.43 -9.22 12.73
CA GLU A 11 5.69 -9.96 12.62
C GLU A 11 6.30 -9.91 11.21
N ASP A 12 5.45 -9.92 10.17
CA ASP A 12 5.88 -9.85 8.78
C ASP A 12 6.22 -8.42 8.31
N GLY A 13 5.89 -7.40 9.10
CA GLY A 13 6.07 -5.99 8.73
C GLY A 13 5.21 -5.53 7.55
N LEU A 14 4.19 -6.29 7.15
CA LEU A 14 3.37 -6.02 5.97
C LEU A 14 1.96 -5.53 6.34
N PHE A 15 1.29 -4.91 5.38
CA PHE A 15 -0.10 -4.47 5.54
C PHE A 15 -1.09 -5.65 5.62
N GLY A 16 -0.80 -6.73 4.92
CA GLY A 16 -1.59 -7.96 4.94
C GLY A 16 -2.06 -8.43 3.56
N ASN A 17 -1.80 -9.71 3.29
CA ASN A 17 -2.24 -10.42 2.11
C ASN A 17 -3.32 -11.44 2.49
N ARG A 18 -4.29 -11.65 1.58
CA ARG A 18 -5.31 -12.69 1.75
C ARG A 18 -4.70 -14.05 1.43
N LEU A 19 -4.88 -14.99 2.33
CA LEU A 19 -4.50 -16.39 2.19
C LEU A 19 -5.64 -17.19 1.55
N GLU A 20 -5.33 -18.38 1.04
CA GLU A 20 -6.31 -19.25 0.37
C GLU A 20 -7.45 -19.70 1.29
N ASP A 21 -7.18 -19.81 2.60
CA ASP A 21 -8.14 -20.16 3.63
C ASP A 21 -9.06 -18.99 4.04
N GLY A 22 -8.86 -17.80 3.46
CA GLY A 22 -9.61 -16.59 3.77
C GLY A 22 -9.09 -15.79 4.97
N ASN A 23 -8.04 -16.27 5.65
CA ASN A 23 -7.32 -15.50 6.65
C ASN A 23 -6.42 -14.45 6.00
N TRP A 24 -6.01 -13.46 6.79
CA TRP A 24 -5.10 -12.42 6.36
C TRP A 24 -3.81 -12.42 7.17
N THR A 25 -2.72 -12.03 6.53
CA THR A 25 -1.43 -11.75 7.17
C THR A 25 -1.34 -10.28 7.61
N GLY A 26 -0.20 -9.89 8.19
CA GLY A 26 0.11 -8.49 8.49
C GLY A 26 -0.91 -7.76 9.37
N VAL A 27 -0.96 -6.44 9.21
CA VAL A 27 -1.88 -5.56 9.96
C VAL A 27 -3.34 -6.02 9.83
N VAL A 28 -3.80 -6.35 8.63
CA VAL A 28 -5.19 -6.82 8.41
C VAL A 28 -5.46 -8.11 9.18
N GLY A 29 -4.49 -9.03 9.23
CA GLY A 29 -4.60 -10.27 9.99
C GLY A 29 -4.71 -10.05 11.49
N LEU A 30 -3.91 -9.14 12.05
CA LEU A 30 -3.98 -8.78 13.47
C LEU A 30 -5.38 -8.28 13.84
N LEU A 31 -5.95 -7.40 13.00
CA LEU A 31 -7.32 -6.90 13.21
C LEU A 31 -8.37 -8.00 13.04
N GLN A 32 -8.27 -8.81 11.99
CA GLN A 32 -9.24 -9.89 11.72
C GLN A 32 -9.31 -10.90 12.88
N ARG A 33 -8.18 -11.20 13.51
CA ARG A 33 -8.09 -12.12 14.67
C ARG A 33 -8.32 -11.45 16.02
N ASN A 34 -8.63 -10.15 16.05
CA ASN A 34 -8.77 -9.34 17.27
C ASN A 34 -7.52 -9.36 18.17
N GLU A 35 -6.33 -9.43 17.57
CA GLU A 35 -5.05 -9.29 18.27
C GLU A 35 -4.67 -7.80 18.45
N ALA A 36 -5.24 -6.93 17.61
CA ALA A 36 -5.16 -5.48 17.72
C ALA A 36 -6.55 -4.86 17.53
N ASP A 37 -6.86 -3.80 18.28
CA ASP A 37 -8.18 -3.15 18.24
C ASP A 37 -8.31 -2.12 17.10
N MET A 38 -7.19 -1.47 16.74
CA MET A 38 -7.16 -0.42 15.71
C MET A 38 -5.83 -0.44 14.96
N ALA A 39 -5.88 -0.15 13.66
CA ALA A 39 -4.69 0.08 12.86
C ALA A 39 -4.53 1.57 12.52
N PHE A 40 -3.42 2.15 12.98
CA PHE A 40 -3.00 3.49 12.55
C PHE A 40 -1.89 3.35 11.50
N SER A 41 -2.28 3.13 10.24
CA SER A 41 -1.34 2.97 9.13
C SER A 41 -1.91 3.51 7.81
N TYR A 42 -1.07 3.58 6.78
CA TYR A 42 -1.47 3.97 5.43
C TYR A 42 -2.19 2.82 4.69
N LEU A 43 -3.24 2.28 5.30
CA LEU A 43 -3.94 1.10 4.82
C LEU A 43 -4.95 1.48 3.73
N SER A 44 -4.73 0.98 2.52
CA SER A 44 -5.67 1.17 1.41
C SER A 44 -6.99 0.46 1.67
N MET A 45 -8.09 1.22 1.50
CA MET A 45 -9.45 0.71 1.49
C MET A 45 -9.71 -0.02 0.17
N ASN A 46 -9.96 -1.32 0.25
CA ASN A 46 -10.41 -2.11 -0.88
C ASN A 46 -11.63 -2.96 -0.46
N TYR A 47 -12.36 -3.48 -1.44
CA TYR A 47 -13.60 -4.21 -1.19
C TYR A 47 -13.39 -5.44 -0.29
N GLU A 48 -12.36 -6.24 -0.57
CA GLU A 48 -12.04 -7.45 0.18
C GLU A 48 -11.77 -7.17 1.67
N ARG A 49 -11.02 -6.10 1.98
CA ARG A 49 -10.75 -5.69 3.37
C ARG A 49 -11.97 -5.06 4.02
N TYR A 50 -12.81 -4.37 3.26
CA TYR A 50 -14.06 -3.80 3.78
C TYR A 50 -15.07 -4.87 4.23
N LEU A 51 -15.01 -6.08 3.67
CA LEU A 51 -15.87 -7.20 4.10
C LEU A 51 -15.51 -7.77 5.48
N ILE A 52 -14.30 -7.49 5.97
CA ILE A 52 -13.78 -8.07 7.22
C ILE A 52 -13.38 -7.01 8.25
N LEU A 53 -13.26 -5.74 7.86
CA LEU A 53 -12.85 -4.63 8.71
C LEU A 53 -13.77 -3.42 8.52
N ASP A 54 -14.00 -2.70 9.60
CA ASP A 54 -14.66 -1.40 9.58
C ASP A 54 -13.64 -0.27 9.41
N PHE A 55 -13.79 0.53 8.36
CA PHE A 55 -12.93 1.68 8.10
C PHE A 55 -13.56 2.98 8.57
N SER A 56 -12.75 3.88 9.11
CA SER A 56 -13.15 5.26 9.37
C SER A 56 -13.32 6.05 8.07
N THR A 57 -13.77 7.29 8.18
CA THR A 57 -13.73 8.24 7.06
C THR A 57 -12.30 8.38 6.53
N THR A 58 -12.17 8.44 5.20
CA THR A 58 -10.88 8.62 4.53
C THR A 58 -10.20 9.91 4.98
N TYR A 59 -8.99 9.80 5.53
CA TYR A 59 -8.22 10.97 5.97
C TYR A 59 -7.30 11.52 4.85
N SER A 60 -6.92 10.68 3.89
CA SER A 60 -6.05 11.03 2.77
C SER A 60 -6.35 10.16 1.55
N SER A 61 -6.20 10.74 0.36
CA SER A 61 -6.34 10.05 -0.92
C SER A 61 -5.00 10.07 -1.65
N GLN A 62 -4.61 8.94 -2.23
CA GLN A 62 -3.42 8.82 -3.06
C GLN A 62 -3.79 8.33 -4.45
N VAL A 63 -3.06 8.81 -5.45
CA VAL A 63 -3.17 8.35 -6.83
C VAL A 63 -1.98 7.45 -7.13
N GLN A 64 -2.25 6.27 -7.67
CA GLN A 64 -1.19 5.38 -8.16
C GLN A 64 -0.68 5.90 -9.50
N THR A 65 0.62 6.16 -9.59
CA THR A 65 1.30 6.61 -10.81
C THR A 65 2.52 5.74 -11.08
N PHE A 66 3.00 5.76 -12.32
CA PHE A 66 4.23 5.09 -12.71
C PHE A 66 5.41 6.03 -12.50
N VAL A 67 6.49 5.49 -11.96
CA VAL A 67 7.77 6.17 -11.91
C VAL A 67 8.66 5.49 -12.94
N THR A 68 9.20 6.26 -13.87
CA THR A 68 10.17 5.80 -14.86
C THR A 68 11.48 6.54 -14.66
N GLU A 69 12.58 5.93 -15.09
CA GLU A 69 13.83 6.67 -15.22
C GLU A 69 13.67 7.79 -16.26
N MET A 70 14.34 8.91 -16.03
CA MET A 70 14.40 9.97 -17.03
C MET A 70 15.17 9.44 -18.25
N PRO A 71 14.63 9.56 -19.48
CA PRO A 71 15.34 9.09 -20.66
C PRO A 71 16.69 9.81 -20.76
N PRO A 72 17.76 9.12 -21.21
CA PRO A 72 19.06 9.73 -21.34
C PRO A 72 18.99 10.91 -22.32
N LEU A 73 19.77 11.96 -22.05
CA LEU A 73 19.88 13.11 -22.95
C LEU A 73 20.56 12.65 -24.24
N VAL A 74 19.78 12.45 -25.29
CA VAL A 74 20.32 12.19 -26.63
C VAL A 74 20.76 13.53 -27.24
N PRO A 75 22.02 13.67 -27.69
CA PRO A 75 22.46 14.88 -28.38
C PRO A 75 21.58 15.17 -29.60
N LYS A 76 21.21 16.44 -29.82
CA LYS A 76 20.37 16.84 -30.96
C LYS A 76 20.98 16.47 -32.32
N THR A 77 22.30 16.32 -32.39
CA THR A 77 23.02 15.91 -33.60
C THR A 77 22.69 14.48 -34.04
N THR A 78 22.22 13.61 -33.14
CA THR A 78 21.80 12.24 -33.48
C THR A 78 20.63 12.23 -34.47
N VAL A 79 19.81 13.30 -34.53
CA VAL A 79 18.69 13.42 -35.48
C VAL A 79 19.16 13.33 -36.94
N PHE A 80 20.37 13.82 -37.26
CA PHE A 80 20.90 13.77 -38.63
C PHE A 80 21.25 12.36 -39.10
N MET A 81 21.52 11.44 -38.16
CA MET A 81 21.89 10.06 -38.46
C MET A 81 20.68 9.12 -38.52
N TYR A 82 19.52 9.54 -37.99
CA TYR A 82 18.29 8.73 -37.90
C TYR A 82 17.79 8.12 -39.23
N PRO A 83 17.88 8.77 -40.41
CA PRO A 83 17.42 8.18 -41.67
C PRO A 83 18.46 7.26 -42.36
N LEU A 84 19.66 7.12 -41.80
CA LEU A 84 20.76 6.32 -42.36
C LEU A 84 21.00 4.99 -41.61
N ILE A 85 20.22 4.75 -40.56
CA ILE A 85 20.11 3.51 -39.79
C ILE A 85 18.77 2.86 -40.10
#